data_AF-A0A7K0JCY9-F1
#
_entry.id   AF-A0A7K0JCY9-F1
#
_cell.length_a   1.000
_cell.length_b   1.000
_cell.length_c   1.000
_cell.angle_alpha   90.00
_cell.angle_beta   90.00
_cell.angle_gamma   90.00
#
_symmetry.space_group_name_H-M   'P 1'
#
loop_
_entity.id
_entity.type
_entity.pdbx_description
1 polymer ?
#
loop_
_entity_poly.entity_id
_entity_poly.type
_entity_poly.pdbx_seq_one_letter_code
_entity_poly.pdbx_strand_id
1 'polypeptide(L)'
;MNVNNKNNTPFKAEDVNWEELAGIGILKDELEMSGELDTLLRGEKTRVMSLSLVLLGVDVVMDATLQLVRKDGDALIEILGVKPVA
;
A
#
# COMPACT_ATOMS: atom_id res chain seq x y z
N MET A 1 -30.91 18.78 -4.41
CA MET A 1 -30.50 17.46 -3.89
C MET A 1 -29.17 17.12 -4.55
N ASN A 2 -28.05 17.19 -3.82
CA ASN A 2 -26.72 16.89 -4.36
C ASN A 2 -26.50 15.37 -4.36
N VAL A 3 -26.80 14.76 -5.50
CA VAL A 3 -26.42 13.39 -5.81
C VAL A 3 -24.99 13.41 -6.35
N ASN A 4 -24.04 12.92 -5.54
CA ASN A 4 -22.84 12.15 -5.92
C ASN A 4 -21.81 12.14 -4.77
N ASN A 5 -22.17 11.57 -3.62
CA ASN A 5 -21.18 11.13 -2.63
C ASN A 5 -20.57 9.79 -3.06
N LYS A 6 -19.98 9.73 -4.25
CA LYS A 6 -19.17 8.58 -4.66
C LYS A 6 -17.82 8.74 -3.99
N ASN A 7 -17.65 8.09 -2.84
CA ASN A 7 -16.39 7.72 -2.20
C ASN A 7 -15.14 8.35 -2.85
N ASN A 8 -14.83 9.59 -2.45
CA ASN A 8 -13.69 10.34 -2.98
C ASN A 8 -12.39 9.84 -2.33
N THR A 9 -11.98 8.62 -2.64
CA THR A 9 -10.66 8.13 -2.24
C THR A 9 -9.61 8.83 -3.11
N PRO A 10 -8.59 9.49 -2.53
CA PRO A 10 -7.57 10.23 -3.29
C PRO A 10 -6.77 9.36 -4.25
N PHE A 11 -6.76 8.04 -4.04
CA PHE A 11 -6.23 7.06 -4.96
C PHE A 11 -7.36 6.17 -5.45
N LYS A 12 -7.36 5.91 -6.75
CA LYS A 12 -8.15 4.82 -7.33
C LYS A 12 -7.28 3.58 -7.42
N ALA A 13 -7.88 2.40 -7.26
CA ALA A 13 -7.16 1.16 -7.41
C ALA A 13 -6.54 1.01 -8.82
N GLU A 14 -7.18 1.55 -9.86
CA GLU A 14 -6.67 1.53 -11.24
C GLU A 14 -5.43 2.42 -11.45
N ASP A 15 -5.18 3.40 -10.58
CA ASP A 15 -4.02 4.30 -10.68
C ASP A 15 -2.73 3.68 -10.09
N VAL A 16 -2.83 2.51 -9.45
CA VAL A 16 -1.72 1.87 -8.74
C VAL A 16 -1.12 0.75 -9.59
N ASN A 17 0.20 0.74 -9.74
CA ASN A 17 0.92 -0.30 -10.47
C ASN A 17 1.06 -1.60 -9.65
N TRP A 18 -0.02 -2.38 -9.57
CA TRP A 18 -0.04 -3.64 -8.80
C TRP A 18 0.92 -4.70 -9.35
N GLU A 19 1.25 -4.67 -10.63
CA GLU A 19 2.20 -5.62 -11.24
C GLU A 19 3.61 -5.42 -10.69
N GLU A 20 4.07 -4.18 -10.59
CA GLU A 20 5.38 -3.84 -10.02
C GLU A 20 5.43 -4.12 -8.51
N LEU A 21 4.34 -3.83 -7.79
CA LEU A 21 4.23 -4.16 -6.37
C LEU A 21 4.26 -5.68 -6.12
N ALA A 22 3.59 -6.46 -6.96
CA ALA A 22 3.65 -7.91 -6.88
C ALA A 22 5.05 -8.44 -7.16
N GLY A 23 5.81 -7.78 -8.05
CA GLY A 23 7.21 -8.10 -8.33
C GLY A 23 8.13 -8.03 -7.11
N ILE A 24 7.78 -7.25 -6.09
CA ILE A 24 8.52 -7.16 -4.83
C ILE A 24 7.82 -7.87 -3.66
N GLY A 25 6.72 -8.61 -3.90
CA GLY A 25 6.01 -9.37 -2.86
C GLY A 25 4.87 -8.64 -2.15
N ILE A 26 4.38 -7.50 -2.68
CA ILE A 26 3.19 -6.80 -2.17
C ILE A 26 1.99 -7.12 -3.07
N LEU A 27 1.09 -7.97 -2.60
CA LEU A 27 -0.05 -8.42 -3.38
C LEU A 27 -1.33 -7.65 -3.04
N LYS A 28 -2.05 -7.20 -4.07
CA LYS A 28 -3.35 -6.52 -3.91
C LYS A 28 -4.35 -7.37 -3.13
N ASP A 29 -4.44 -8.66 -3.44
CA ASP A 29 -5.38 -9.57 -2.79
C ASP A 29 -5.08 -9.75 -1.29
N GLU A 30 -3.80 -9.69 -0.90
CA GLU A 30 -3.42 -9.73 0.52
C GLU A 30 -3.81 -8.45 1.27
N LEU A 31 -3.70 -7.29 0.60
CA LEU A 31 -4.17 -6.01 1.13
C LEU A 31 -5.71 -5.98 1.26
N GLU A 32 -6.42 -6.61 0.33
CA GLU A 32 -7.87 -6.79 0.42
C GLU A 32 -8.27 -7.71 1.57
N MET A 33 -7.63 -8.88 1.67
CA MET A 33 -7.89 -9.86 2.74
C MET A 33 -7.56 -9.32 4.13
N SER A 34 -6.52 -8.49 4.25
CA SER A 34 -6.16 -7.83 5.51
C SER A 34 -7.07 -6.65 5.87
N GLY A 35 -7.88 -6.18 4.92
CA GLY A 35 -8.73 -4.99 5.06
C GLY A 35 -7.97 -3.66 4.99
N GLU A 36 -6.70 -3.68 4.58
CA GLU A 36 -5.85 -2.48 4.50
C GLU A 36 -5.90 -1.81 3.12
N LEU A 37 -6.47 -2.45 2.09
CA LEU A 37 -6.60 -1.84 0.76
C LEU A 37 -7.40 -0.52 0.82
N ASP A 38 -8.55 -0.52 1.50
CA ASP A 38 -9.39 0.69 1.60
C ASP A 38 -8.66 1.82 2.34
N THR A 39 -7.87 1.49 3.37
CA THR A 39 -7.02 2.44 4.09
C THR A 39 -5.96 3.05 3.17
N LEU A 40 -5.29 2.21 2.37
CA LEU A 40 -4.30 2.67 1.39
C LEU A 40 -4.91 3.58 0.34
N LEU A 41 -6.06 3.20 -0.24
CA LEU A 41 -6.73 4.00 -1.26
C LEU A 41 -7.21 5.36 -0.71
N ARG A 42 -7.46 5.45 0.59
CA ARG A 42 -7.73 6.71 1.31
C ARG A 42 -6.49 7.60 1.47
N GLY A 43 -5.30 7.11 1.12
CA GLY A 43 -4.03 7.80 1.37
C GLY A 43 -3.61 7.74 2.84
N GLU A 44 -4.30 6.94 3.64
CA GLU A 44 -4.00 6.73 5.04
C GLU A 44 -2.90 5.68 5.19
N LYS A 45 -2.20 5.72 6.32
CA LYS A 45 -1.15 4.74 6.65
C LYS A 45 -1.82 3.48 7.20
N THR A 46 -1.40 2.31 6.70
CA THR A 46 -1.89 1.02 7.20
C THR A 46 -1.50 0.79 8.65
N ARG A 47 -2.10 -0.22 9.27
CA ARG A 47 -1.51 -0.81 10.48
C ARG A 47 -0.13 -1.42 10.17
N VAL A 48 0.63 -1.67 11.23
CA VAL A 48 1.87 -2.45 11.12
C VAL A 48 1.52 -3.84 10.63
N MET A 49 2.18 -4.27 9.56
CA MET A 49 1.99 -5.58 8.96
C MET A 49 3.34 -6.19 8.63
N SER A 50 3.42 -7.51 8.69
CA SER A 50 4.59 -8.23 8.26
C SER A 50 4.60 -8.28 6.74
N LEU A 51 5.67 -7.79 6.14
CA LEU A 51 5.93 -7.83 4.71
C LEU A 51 7.03 -8.85 4.44
N SER A 52 6.81 -9.69 3.42
CA SER A 52 7.83 -10.54 2.82
C SER A 52 8.17 -9.96 1.46
N LEU A 53 9.29 -9.25 1.38
CA LEU A 53 9.73 -8.56 0.18
C LEU A 53 10.84 -9.32 -0.54
N VAL A 54 10.85 -9.25 -1.86
CA VAL A 54 11.97 -9.74 -2.69
C VAL A 54 12.67 -8.53 -3.30
N LEU A 55 13.84 -8.18 -2.76
CA LEU A 55 14.61 -7.01 -3.20
C LEU A 55 15.95 -7.46 -3.75
N LEU A 56 16.18 -7.21 -5.04
CA LEU A 56 17.42 -7.58 -5.74
C LEU A 56 17.77 -9.07 -5.60
N GLY A 57 16.77 -9.94 -5.49
CA GLY A 57 16.93 -11.38 -5.31
C GLY A 57 17.19 -11.82 -3.86
N VAL A 58 17.06 -10.93 -2.87
CA VAL A 58 17.15 -11.25 -1.44
C VAL A 58 15.76 -11.20 -0.81
N ASP A 59 15.40 -12.25 -0.07
CA ASP A 59 14.19 -12.29 0.73
C ASP A 59 14.36 -11.48 2.01
N VAL A 60 13.45 -10.53 2.24
CA VAL A 60 13.45 -9.65 3.41
C VAL A 60 12.11 -9.78 4.09
N VAL A 61 12.11 -10.21 5.36
CA VAL A 61 10.92 -10.17 6.21
C VAL A 61 11.06 -9.00 7.17
N MET A 62 10.10 -8.08 7.16
CA MET A 62 10.10 -6.92 8.05
C MET A 62 8.68 -6.56 8.49
N ASP A 63 8.55 -5.94 9.65
CA ASP A 63 7.33 -5.24 10.03
C ASP A 63 7.38 -3.82 9.46
N ALA A 64 6.33 -3.41 8.77
CA ALA A 64 6.26 -2.10 8.13
C ALA A 64 4.83 -1.55 8.11
N THR A 65 4.73 -0.25 7.85
CA THR A 65 3.47 0.37 7.42
C THR A 65 3.58 0.78 5.97
N LEU A 66 2.46 0.70 5.25
CA LEU A 66 2.34 1.13 3.87
C LEU A 66 1.51 2.42 3.80
N GLN A 67 1.81 3.29 2.84
CA GLN A 67 1.00 4.47 2.54
C GLN A 67 1.08 4.81 1.05
N LEU A 68 -0.06 5.13 0.42
CA LEU A 68 -0.04 5.72 -0.91
C LEU A 68 0.19 7.23 -0.82
N VAL A 69 1.13 7.72 -1.61
CA VAL A 69 1.44 9.15 -1.76
C VAL A 69 1.40 9.54 -3.23
N ARG A 70 1.07 10.80 -3.51
CA ARG A 70 1.18 11.37 -4.86
C ARG A 70 2.54 12.03 -4.99
N LYS A 71 3.32 11.62 -5.98
CA LYS A 71 4.59 12.27 -6.34
C LYS A 71 4.63 12.46 -7.84
N ASP A 72 4.84 13.69 -8.27
CA ASP A 72 4.89 14.07 -9.69
C ASP A 72 3.65 13.67 -10.51
N GLY A 73 2.50 13.48 -9.83
CA GLY A 73 1.22 13.04 -10.43
C GLY A 73 0.94 11.54 -10.26
N ASP A 74 1.98 10.74 -10.05
CA ASP A 74 1.89 9.28 -9.94
C ASP A 74 1.58 8.84 -8.51
N ALA A 75 0.87 7.71 -8.39
CA ALA A 75 0.62 7.06 -7.12
C ALA A 75 1.83 6.17 -6.77
N LEU A 76 2.51 6.48 -5.67
CA LEU A 76 3.64 5.71 -5.15
C LEU A 76 3.29 5.07 -3.83
N ILE A 77 3.82 3.87 -3.58
CA ILE A 77 3.76 3.25 -2.26
C ILE A 77 5.00 3.65 -1.46
N GLU A 78 4.79 4.22 -0.28
CA GLU A 78 5.82 4.37 0.73
C GLU A 78 5.79 3.15 1.66
N ILE A 79 6.96 2.56 1.87
CA ILE A 79 7.17 1.45 2.81
C ILE A 79 8.03 2.00 3.95
N LEU A 80 7.43 2.16 5.13
CA LEU A 80 8.15 2.57 6.33
C LEU A 80 8.34 1.37 7.24
N GLY A 81 9.57 0.85 7.29
CA GLY A 81 9.96 -0.21 8.21
C GLY A 81 9.86 0.23 9.67
N VAL A 82 9.43 -0.67 10.53
CA VAL A 82 9.36 -0.48 11.98
C VAL A 82 10.65 -0.99 12.60
N LYS A 83 11.32 -0.15 13.38
CA LYS A 83 12.49 -0.58 14.16
C LYS A 83 11.99 -1.55 15.25
N PRO A 84 12.57 -2.77 15.38
CA PRO A 84 12.34 -3.59 16.57
C PRO A 84 12.75 -2.76 17.79
N VAL A 85 11.83 -2.56 18.74
CA VAL A 85 12.20 -2.01 20.03
C VAL A 85 13.08 -3.10 20.68
N ALA A 86 14.39 -2.85 20.72
CA ALA A 86 15.34 -3.69 21.42
C ALA A 86 15.08 -3.66 22.93
#